data_AF-G0QIN3-F1
#
_entry.id   AF-G0QIN3-F1
#
_cell.length_a   1.000
_cell.length_b   1.000
_cell.length_c   1.000
_cell.angle_alpha   90.00
_cell.angle_beta   90.00
_cell.angle_gamma   90.00
#
_symmetry.space_group_name_H-M   'P 1'
#
loop_
_entity.id
_entity.type
_entity.pdbx_description
1 polymer ?
#
loop_
_entity_poly.entity_id
_entity_poly.type
_entity_poly.pdbx_seq_one_letter_code
_entity_poly.pdbx_strand_id
1 'polypeptide(L)'
;MTDTLTDDELDEELENLQIWGIEAGKLATRVEFEDYKKTVFFANTVFSLAEEEFHHPEVTVEYGAIEIDLWSHEEEGITGKDIDMAEEIERRLGKMN
;
A
#
# COMPACT_ATOMS: atom_id res chain seq x y z
N MET A 1 -1.51 -12.75 -14.93
CA MET A 1 -2.39 -13.41 -13.97
C MET A 1 -1.47 -13.98 -12.92
N THR A 2 -1.36 -13.25 -11.83
CA THR A 2 -0.77 -13.70 -10.57
C THR A 2 -1.91 -14.28 -9.76
N ASP A 3 -1.74 -15.40 -9.07
CA ASP A 3 -2.84 -15.96 -8.28
C ASP A 3 -3.05 -15.15 -6.99
N THR A 4 -4.30 -15.09 -6.52
CA THR A 4 -4.63 -14.52 -5.20
C THR A 4 -3.95 -15.34 -4.11
N LEU A 5 -3.34 -14.66 -3.15
CA LEU A 5 -2.71 -15.28 -2.00
C LEU A 5 -3.77 -15.87 -1.07
N THR A 6 -3.43 -17.01 -0.48
CA THR A 6 -4.22 -17.66 0.58
C THR A 6 -4.02 -16.94 1.92
N ASP A 7 -4.90 -17.20 2.89
CA ASP A 7 -4.79 -16.62 4.23
C ASP A 7 -3.44 -16.95 4.90
N ASP A 8 -2.94 -18.19 4.73
CA ASP A 8 -1.65 -18.61 5.30
C ASP A 8 -0.47 -17.86 4.63
N GLU A 9 -0.51 -17.66 3.31
CA GLU A 9 0.51 -16.88 2.59
C GLU A 9 0.46 -15.40 2.99
N LEU A 10 -0.74 -14.83 3.14
CA LEU A 10 -0.90 -13.46 3.59
C LEU A 10 -0.37 -13.25 5.02
N ASP A 11 -0.64 -14.19 5.92
CA ASP A 11 -0.12 -14.16 7.28
C ASP A 11 1.42 -14.15 7.29
N GLU A 12 2.05 -14.96 6.44
CA GLU A 12 3.52 -14.99 6.28
C GLU A 12 4.09 -13.66 5.73
N GLU A 13 3.45 -13.09 4.70
CA GLU A 13 3.90 -11.82 4.11
C GLU A 13 3.73 -10.64 5.09
N LEU A 14 2.64 -10.63 5.87
CA LEU A 14 2.39 -9.60 6.89
C LEU A 14 3.42 -9.60 8.01
N GLU A 15 4.15 -10.70 8.27
CA GLU A 15 5.26 -10.69 9.23
C GLU A 15 6.39 -9.72 8.83
N ASN A 16 6.51 -9.41 7.54
CA ASN A 16 7.54 -8.53 6.98
C ASN A 16 7.06 -7.09 6.74
N LEU A 17 5.74 -6.84 6.85
CA LEU A 17 5.12 -5.54 6.63
C LEU A 17 4.74 -4.91 7.98
N GLN A 18 5.34 -3.77 8.31
CA GLN A 18 5.21 -3.13 9.62
C GLN A 18 3.97 -2.26 9.78
N ILE A 19 3.47 -1.67 8.69
CA ILE A 19 2.38 -0.69 8.71
C ILE A 19 1.09 -1.20 8.09
N TRP A 20 1.10 -2.40 7.52
CA TRP A 20 -0.02 -2.96 6.77
C TRP A 20 -0.85 -3.93 7.61
N GLY A 21 -2.14 -4.00 7.27
CA GLY A 21 -3.05 -5.03 7.74
C GLY A 21 -4.03 -5.42 6.64
N ILE A 22 -4.94 -6.34 6.94
CA ILE A 22 -6.02 -6.72 6.02
C ILE A 22 -7.32 -6.10 6.49
N GLU A 23 -7.94 -5.30 5.63
CA GLU A 23 -9.27 -4.74 5.86
C GLU A 23 -10.13 -4.95 4.61
N ALA A 24 -11.33 -5.50 4.80
CA ALA A 24 -12.30 -5.75 3.72
C ALA A 24 -11.73 -6.47 2.48
N GLY A 25 -10.76 -7.38 2.67
CA GLY A 25 -10.15 -8.16 1.59
C GLY A 25 -9.05 -7.42 0.81
N LYS A 26 -8.54 -6.31 1.36
CA LYS A 26 -7.44 -5.53 0.78
C LYS A 26 -6.30 -5.39 1.79
N LEU A 27 -5.08 -5.18 1.30
CA LEU A 27 -4.00 -4.67 2.14
C LEU A 27 -4.26 -3.19 2.40
N ALA A 28 -4.42 -2.82 3.66
CA ALA A 28 -4.77 -1.47 4.08
C ALA A 28 -3.73 -0.89 5.05
N THR A 29 -3.46 0.40 4.92
CA THR A 29 -2.66 1.16 5.88
C THR A 29 -3.12 2.60 6.00
N ARG A 30 -2.87 3.21 7.17
CA ARG A 30 -3.03 4.64 7.42
C ARG A 30 -1.73 5.21 7.98
N VAL A 31 -1.19 6.23 7.31
CA VAL A 31 0.07 6.88 7.71
C VAL A 31 -0.20 8.33 8.07
N GLU A 32 0.23 8.73 9.28
CA GLU A 32 0.07 10.09 9.79
C GLU A 32 1.30 10.97 9.54
N PHE A 33 1.05 12.26 9.32
CA PHE A 33 2.05 13.28 9.05
C PHE A 33 1.75 14.57 9.84
N GLU A 34 2.80 15.31 10.18
CA GLU A 34 2.70 16.55 10.96
C GLU A 34 2.00 17.70 10.22
N ASP A 35 2.04 17.69 8.88
CA ASP A 35 1.42 18.72 8.04
C ASP A 35 0.95 18.17 6.69
N TYR A 36 0.04 18.91 6.06
CA TYR A 36 -0.56 18.53 4.78
C TYR A 36 0.46 18.48 3.63
N LYS A 37 1.54 19.25 3.70
CA LYS A 37 2.56 19.27 2.65
C LYS A 37 3.32 17.94 2.63
N LYS A 38 3.66 17.38 3.79
CA LYS A 38 4.26 16.04 3.93
C LYS A 38 3.29 14.97 3.43
N THR A 39 2.01 15.04 3.80
CA THR A 39 0.99 14.10 3.29
C THR A 39 0.93 14.11 1.76
N VAL A 40 0.79 15.28 1.14
CA VAL A 40 0.72 15.40 -0.33
C VAL A 40 2.02 14.96 -1.00
N PHE A 41 3.18 15.23 -0.38
CA PHE A 41 4.46 14.76 -0.92
C PHE A 41 4.54 13.22 -0.94
N PHE A 42 4.14 12.57 0.15
CA PHE A 42 4.12 11.11 0.20
C PHE A 42 3.07 10.53 -0.74
N ALA A 43 1.87 11.12 -0.83
CA ALA A 43 0.84 10.72 -1.79
C ALA A 43 1.37 10.73 -3.24
N ASN A 44 2.08 11.78 -3.65
CA ASN A 44 2.70 11.83 -4.98
C ASN A 44 3.77 10.75 -5.18
N THR A 45 4.46 10.33 -4.12
CA THR A 45 5.41 9.21 -4.17
C THR A 45 4.68 7.90 -4.46
N VAL A 46 3.57 7.65 -3.77
CA VAL A 46 2.70 6.48 -4.01
C VAL A 46 2.12 6.50 -5.43
N PHE A 47 1.62 7.65 -5.90
CA PHE A 47 1.09 7.79 -7.25
C PHE A 47 2.13 7.56 -8.34
N SER A 48 3.36 8.03 -8.13
CA SER A 48 4.45 7.81 -9.08
C SER A 48 4.82 6.33 -9.15
N LEU A 49 4.85 5.65 -8.00
CA LEU A 49 5.09 4.21 -7.94
C LEU A 49 3.98 3.42 -8.63
N ALA A 50 2.71 3.80 -8.40
CA ALA A 50 1.56 3.16 -9.03
C ALA A 50 1.65 3.15 -10.57
N GLU A 51 2.10 4.27 -11.14
CA GLU A 51 2.32 4.38 -12.59
C GLU A 51 3.54 3.58 -13.08
N GLU A 52 4.62 3.52 -12.28
CA GLU A 52 5.83 2.75 -12.61
C GLU A 52 5.54 1.25 -12.67
N GLU A 53 4.78 0.74 -11.69
CA GLU A 53 4.40 -0.67 -11.58
C GLU A 53 3.16 -1.05 -12.41
N PHE A 54 2.47 -0.04 -12.97
CA PHE A 54 1.17 -0.19 -13.63
C PHE A 54 0.17 -0.97 -12.74
N HIS A 55 0.13 -0.58 -11.47
CA HIS A 55 -0.70 -1.16 -10.42
C HIS A 55 -1.20 -0.05 -9.51
N HIS A 56 -2.52 0.15 -9.49
CA HIS A 56 -3.12 1.38 -8.96
C HIS A 56 -3.87 1.13 -7.64
N PRO A 57 -3.37 1.62 -6.49
CA PRO A 57 -4.09 1.57 -5.23
C PRO A 57 -5.29 2.51 -5.20
N GLU A 58 -6.20 2.26 -4.27
CA GLU A 58 -7.12 3.28 -3.79
C GLU A 58 -6.41 4.12 -2.72
N VAL A 59 -6.47 5.45 -2.84
CA VAL A 59 -5.75 6.37 -1.96
C VAL A 59 -6.65 7.51 -1.53
N THR A 60 -6.77 7.71 -0.22
CA THR A 60 -7.44 8.86 0.38
C THR A 60 -6.42 9.79 1.02
N VAL A 61 -6.44 11.07 0.66
CA VAL A 61 -5.54 12.10 1.19
C VAL A 61 -6.31 13.05 2.11
N GLU A 62 -5.92 13.09 3.38
CA GLU A 62 -6.53 13.91 4.42
C GLU A 62 -5.55 14.96 4.97
N TYR A 63 -6.05 15.86 5.85
CA TYR A 63 -5.15 16.75 6.58
C TYR A 63 -4.33 15.96 7.61
N GLY A 64 -3.04 15.74 7.30
CA GLY A 64 -2.12 15.05 8.20
C GLY A 64 -2.19 13.54 8.14
N ALA A 65 -2.88 12.94 7.16
CA ALA A 65 -2.88 11.49 6.98
C ALA A 65 -3.15 11.07 5.54
N ILE A 66 -2.67 9.88 5.19
CA ILE A 66 -3.03 9.18 3.95
C ILE A 66 -3.53 7.78 4.33
N GLU A 67 -4.53 7.31 3.62
CA GLU A 67 -4.99 5.93 3.64
C GLU A 67 -4.72 5.30 2.27
N ILE A 68 -4.25 4.06 2.27
CA ILE A 68 -3.87 3.34 1.06
C ILE A 68 -4.44 1.93 1.16
N ASP A 69 -5.21 1.54 0.15
CA ASP A 69 -5.65 0.17 -0.04
C ASP A 69 -5.06 -0.43 -1.33
N LEU A 70 -4.56 -1.66 -1.23
CA LEU A 70 -4.00 -2.44 -2.34
C LEU A 70 -4.78 -3.74 -2.53
N TRP A 71 -5.18 -3.99 -3.77
CA TRP A 71 -5.67 -5.28 -4.26
C TRP A 71 -5.57 -5.34 -5.78
N SER A 72 -5.54 -6.55 -6.30
CA SER A 72 -5.57 -6.80 -7.74
C SER A 72 -7.01 -6.91 -8.23
N HIS A 73 -7.45 -5.92 -9.00
CA HIS A 73 -8.83 -5.81 -9.48
C HIS A 73 -9.29 -6.96 -10.38
N GLU A 74 -8.39 -7.49 -11.24
CA GLU A 74 -8.74 -8.58 -12.16
C GLU A 74 -8.93 -9.91 -11.44
N GLU A 75 -8.12 -10.12 -10.40
CA GLU A 75 -8.14 -11.31 -9.54
C GLU A 75 -9.14 -11.22 -8.38
N GLU A 76 -9.76 -10.05 -8.16
CA GLU A 76 -10.68 -9.77 -7.06
C GLU A 76 -10.09 -10.12 -5.67
N GLY A 77 -8.78 -9.91 -5.48
CA GLY A 77 -8.09 -10.23 -4.23
C GLY A 77 -6.65 -9.72 -4.16
N ILE A 78 -5.97 -10.01 -3.05
CA ILE A 78 -4.57 -9.64 -2.81
C ILE A 78 -3.65 -10.63 -3.53
N THR A 79 -2.73 -10.13 -4.35
CA THR A 79 -1.73 -10.94 -5.05
C THR A 79 -0.31 -10.51 -4.65
N GLY A 80 0.71 -11.23 -5.13
CA GLY A 80 2.11 -10.82 -4.94
C GLY A 80 2.41 -9.40 -5.40
N LYS A 81 1.70 -8.85 -6.40
CA LYS A 81 1.87 -7.45 -6.82
C LYS A 81 1.50 -6.45 -5.73
N ASP A 82 0.47 -6.77 -4.96
CA ASP A 82 0.03 -5.95 -3.84
C ASP A 82 1.07 -5.98 -2.72
N ILE A 83 1.68 -7.13 -2.45
CA ILE A 83 2.80 -7.28 -1.50
C ILE A 83 4.01 -6.47 -1.97
N ASP A 84 4.46 -6.67 -3.22
CA ASP A 84 5.62 -5.97 -3.79
C ASP A 84 5.45 -4.44 -3.70
N MET A 85 4.26 -3.94 -4.00
CA MET A 85 3.95 -2.52 -3.90
C MET A 85 3.90 -2.04 -2.43
N ALA A 86 3.36 -2.84 -1.52
CA ALA A 86 3.31 -2.53 -0.09
C ALA A 86 4.72 -2.38 0.53
N GLU A 87 5.63 -3.30 0.20
CA GLU A 87 7.05 -3.23 0.60
C GLU A 87 7.72 -1.97 0.08
N GLU A 88 7.46 -1.63 -1.18
CA GLU A 88 8.06 -0.45 -1.80
C GLU A 88 7.58 0.85 -1.16
N ILE A 89 6.28 0.93 -0.85
CA ILE A 89 5.70 2.07 -0.14
C ILE A 89 6.35 2.24 1.24
N GLU A 90 6.50 1.17 2.04
CA GLU A 90 7.19 1.22 3.33
C GLU A 90 8.64 1.70 3.18
N ARG A 91 9.35 1.17 2.18
CA ARG A 91 10.74 1.54 1.89
C ARG A 91 10.87 3.02 1.55
N ARG A 92 9.90 3.60 0.83
CA ARG A 92 9.87 5.04 0.50
C ARG A 92 9.52 5.88 1.73
N LEU A 93 8.56 5.42 2.54
CA LEU A 93 8.19 6.08 3.79
C LEU A 93 9.40 6.18 4.74
N GLY A 94 10.15 5.10 4.93
CA GLY A 94 11.35 5.10 5.78
C GLY A 94 12.49 6.03 5.30
N LYS A 95 12.45 6.50 4.05
CA LYS A 95 13.40 7.49 3.51
C LYS A 95 12.93 8.93 3.67
N MET A 96 11.67 9.16 4.02
CA MET A 96 11.13 10.49 4.31
C MET A 96 11.46 10.88 5.76
N ASN A 97 12.71 11.32 5.99
CA ASN A 97 13.10 12.04 7.20
C ASN A 97 12.86 13.54 7.03
#